data_AF-A0A825SME5-F1
#
_entry.id   AF-A0A825SME5-F1
#
_cell.length_a   1.000
_cell.length_b   1.000
_cell.length_c   1.000
_cell.angle_alpha   90.00
_cell.angle_beta   90.00
_cell.angle_gamma   90.00
#
_symmetry.space_group_name_H-M   'P 1'
#
loop_
_entity.id
_entity.type
_entity.pdbx_description
1 polymer ?
#
loop_
_entity_poly.entity_id
_entity_poly.type
_entity_poly.pdbx_seq_one_letter_code
_entity_poly.pdbx_strand_id
1 'polypeptide(L)'
;KDDLSRWLNSKKIDLFITSTKAEYDSIVNNYNRYKFGKKEVLLTGLARHDTLLKNNNISSIKQILIMPTWRANIVGSITNSSKRDLKENFKQSKYFQKWNSLLNNDDLKNLCELYSYTIVFNPHPNIMPYLKEFDILPYIKIANQNESLQMLFCNSSLMITDYSSVAFEMAYLEKPTVYYQFDKEEFFTSHTYQKGYFSYEKNSFGPVVEDEEDLLKELESLLQNDCKPFDIYKENIDSTFVFKDSRCCERIYRIL
;
A
#
# COMPACT_ATOMS: atom_id res chain seq x y z
N LYS A 1 -2.94 -3.28 -9.90
CA LYS A 1 -1.75 -4.14 -9.73
C LYS A 1 -2.12 -5.63 -9.73
N ASP A 2 -3.08 -6.04 -8.89
CA ASP A 2 -3.61 -7.41 -8.83
C ASP A 2 -4.82 -7.59 -9.76
N ASP A 3 -5.18 -8.83 -10.06
CA ASP A 3 -6.37 -9.16 -10.84
C ASP A 3 -7.62 -9.15 -9.95
N LEU A 4 -8.51 -8.20 -10.23
CA LEU A 4 -9.80 -8.00 -9.58
C LEU A 4 -11.00 -8.32 -10.50
N SER A 5 -10.75 -8.93 -11.66
CA SER A 5 -11.77 -9.22 -12.69
C SER A 5 -12.98 -9.96 -12.14
N ARG A 6 -12.79 -10.93 -11.24
CA ARG A 6 -13.88 -11.69 -10.60
C ARG A 6 -14.91 -10.78 -9.92
N TRP A 7 -14.45 -9.70 -9.27
CA TRP A 7 -15.33 -8.75 -8.61
C TRP A 7 -15.85 -7.69 -9.58
N LEU A 8 -14.94 -7.07 -10.34
CA LEU A 8 -15.28 -5.96 -11.23
C LEU A 8 -16.22 -6.37 -12.37
N ASN A 9 -16.07 -7.57 -12.93
CA ASN A 9 -16.96 -8.09 -13.99
C ASN A 9 -18.42 -8.28 -13.55
N SER A 10 -18.70 -8.27 -12.24
CA SER A 10 -20.06 -8.33 -11.70
C SER A 10 -20.73 -6.96 -11.61
N LYS A 11 -19.98 -5.88 -11.84
CA LYS A 11 -20.46 -4.50 -11.72
C LYS A 11 -20.88 -3.96 -13.08
N LYS A 12 -21.89 -3.09 -13.07
CA LYS A 12 -22.23 -2.25 -14.23
C LYS A 12 -21.36 -1.00 -14.16
N ILE A 13 -20.36 -0.92 -15.02
CA ILE A 13 -19.39 0.18 -15.07
C ILE A 13 -19.43 0.76 -16.47
N ASP A 14 -19.98 1.96 -16.60
CA ASP A 14 -20.00 2.71 -17.87
C ASP A 14 -18.66 3.42 -18.13
N LEU A 15 -17.94 3.77 -17.06
CA LEU A 15 -16.64 4.44 -17.10
C LEU A 15 -15.68 3.88 -16.05
N PHE A 16 -14.53 3.38 -16.49
CA PHE A 16 -13.48 2.81 -15.66
C PHE A 16 -12.20 3.64 -15.81
N ILE A 17 -11.91 4.45 -14.78
CA ILE A 17 -10.70 5.26 -14.72
C ILE A 17 -9.49 4.45 -14.23
N THR A 18 -8.37 4.61 -14.92
CA THR A 18 -7.08 4.00 -14.60
C THR A 18 -5.99 5.06 -14.43
N SER A 19 -4.96 4.70 -13.66
CA SER A 19 -3.93 5.60 -13.16
C SER A 19 -2.56 5.40 -13.80
N THR A 20 -2.26 4.18 -14.24
CA THR A 20 -0.99 3.83 -14.87
C THR A 20 -1.22 3.19 -16.23
N LYS A 21 -0.22 3.28 -17.11
CA LYS A 21 -0.29 2.64 -18.43
C LYS A 21 -0.42 1.12 -18.30
N ALA A 22 0.33 0.52 -17.38
CA ALA A 22 0.26 -0.92 -17.11
C ALA A 22 -1.11 -1.36 -16.57
N GLU A 23 -1.76 -0.56 -15.71
CA GLU A 23 -3.12 -0.82 -15.25
C GLU A 23 -4.11 -0.78 -16.42
N TYR A 24 -4.09 0.30 -17.22
CA TYR A 24 -4.92 0.44 -18.41
C TYR A 24 -4.77 -0.77 -19.34
N ASP A 25 -3.53 -1.09 -19.72
CA ASP A 25 -3.20 -2.18 -20.64
C ASP A 25 -3.63 -3.55 -20.09
N SER A 26 -3.51 -3.76 -18.77
CA SER A 26 -3.93 -5.03 -18.13
C SER A 26 -5.43 -5.29 -18.19
N ILE A 27 -6.23 -4.23 -18.40
CA ILE A 27 -7.69 -4.31 -18.46
C ILE A 27 -8.18 -4.31 -19.92
N VAL A 28 -7.56 -3.53 -20.81
CA VAL A 28 -8.07 -3.38 -22.19
C VAL A 28 -7.48 -4.33 -23.23
N ASN A 29 -6.31 -4.92 -22.98
CA ASN A 29 -5.64 -5.77 -23.96
C ASN A 29 -6.25 -7.17 -24.04
N ASN A 30 -6.03 -7.87 -25.14
CA ASN A 30 -6.54 -9.23 -25.31
C ASN A 30 -5.94 -10.22 -24.31
N TYR A 31 -6.61 -11.38 -24.16
CA TYR A 31 -6.17 -12.50 -23.30
C TYR A 31 -6.12 -12.18 -21.80
N ASN A 32 -6.99 -11.27 -21.34
CA ASN A 32 -7.21 -11.01 -19.92
C ASN A 32 -8.60 -11.53 -19.48
N ARG A 33 -8.93 -11.36 -18.19
CA ARG A 33 -10.20 -11.83 -17.61
C ARG A 33 -11.26 -10.74 -17.43
N TYR A 34 -10.93 -9.49 -17.69
CA TYR A 34 -11.84 -8.35 -17.61
C TYR A 34 -12.81 -8.33 -18.79
N LYS A 35 -14.04 -7.89 -18.52
CA LYS A 35 -15.09 -7.68 -19.54
C LYS A 35 -15.12 -6.25 -20.09
N PHE A 36 -14.11 -5.44 -19.76
CA PHE A 36 -14.04 -4.03 -20.12
C PHE A 36 -13.04 -3.83 -21.24
N GLY A 37 -13.36 -2.96 -22.20
CA GLY A 37 -12.48 -2.64 -23.32
C GLY A 37 -12.10 -1.16 -23.34
N LYS A 38 -11.52 -0.73 -24.46
CA LYS A 38 -11.13 0.67 -24.68
C LYS A 38 -12.29 1.66 -24.68
N LYS A 39 -13.55 1.17 -24.73
CA LYS A 39 -14.75 2.00 -24.67
C LYS A 39 -15.05 2.44 -23.24
N GLU A 40 -14.97 1.51 -22.29
CA GLU A 40 -15.27 1.76 -20.88
C GLU A 40 -14.04 2.28 -20.13
N VAL A 41 -12.84 1.81 -20.49
CA VAL A 41 -11.62 2.06 -19.73
C VAL A 41 -10.85 3.24 -20.29
N LEU A 42 -10.49 4.18 -19.42
CA LEU A 42 -9.72 5.38 -19.77
C LEU A 42 -8.48 5.54 -18.89
N LEU A 43 -7.38 5.97 -19.50
CA LEU A 43 -6.17 6.36 -18.80
C LEU A 43 -6.19 7.87 -18.60
N THR A 44 -6.49 8.30 -17.37
CA THR A 44 -6.60 9.73 -17.05
C THR A 44 -5.89 10.13 -15.76
N GLY A 45 -5.40 9.18 -14.96
CA GLY A 45 -5.01 9.45 -13.58
C GLY A 45 -6.24 9.49 -12.66
N LEU A 46 -6.04 9.38 -11.35
CA LEU A 46 -7.16 9.42 -10.41
C LEU A 46 -7.44 10.86 -9.98
N ALA A 47 -8.71 11.26 -9.90
CA ALA A 47 -9.08 12.61 -9.41
C ALA A 47 -8.43 12.95 -8.05
N ARG A 48 -8.36 11.96 -7.15
CA ARG A 48 -7.72 12.12 -5.84
C ARG A 48 -6.22 12.45 -5.91
N HIS A 49 -5.54 12.10 -7.00
CA HIS A 49 -4.11 12.37 -7.17
C HIS A 49 -3.79 13.86 -7.30
N ASP A 50 -4.75 14.70 -7.74
CA ASP A 50 -4.56 16.15 -7.78
C ASP A 50 -4.43 16.74 -6.38
N THR A 51 -5.36 16.36 -5.48
CA THR A 51 -5.32 16.78 -4.07
C THR A 51 -4.10 16.18 -3.35
N LEU A 52 -3.77 14.92 -3.64
CA LEU A 52 -2.60 14.25 -3.08
C LEU A 52 -1.30 15.01 -3.42
N LEU A 53 -1.10 15.38 -4.69
CA LEU A 53 0.09 16.12 -5.11
C LEU A 53 0.11 17.54 -4.56
N LYS A 54 -1.04 18.23 -4.59
CA LYS A 54 -1.18 19.58 -4.02
C LYS A 54 -0.82 19.63 -2.53
N ASN A 55 -1.24 18.62 -1.79
CA ASN A 55 -0.98 18.50 -0.35
C ASN A 55 0.33 17.77 -0.06
N ASN A 56 1.11 17.38 -1.08
CA ASN A 56 2.41 16.77 -0.87
C ASN A 56 3.35 17.85 -0.34
N ASN A 57 3.33 18.01 0.96
CA ASN A 57 4.37 18.76 1.62
C ASN A 57 5.63 17.88 1.51
N ILE A 58 6.65 18.39 0.83
CA ILE A 58 8.04 17.94 1.04
C ILE A 58 8.45 18.47 2.42
N SER A 59 7.70 18.04 3.42
CA SER A 59 7.85 18.44 4.80
C SER A 59 9.06 17.74 5.36
N SER A 60 9.77 18.40 6.27
CA SER A 60 10.79 17.79 7.14
C SER A 60 10.20 16.79 8.14
N ILE A 61 8.94 16.37 7.99
CA ILE A 61 8.31 15.36 8.84
C ILE A 61 9.01 14.03 8.56
N LYS A 62 9.76 13.59 9.57
CA LYS A 62 10.41 12.28 9.63
C LYS A 62 9.43 11.27 10.22
N GLN A 63 8.61 10.67 9.36
CA GLN A 63 7.61 9.69 9.75
C GLN A 63 7.67 8.45 8.87
N ILE A 64 7.73 7.29 9.50
CA ILE A 64 7.61 5.97 8.90
C ILE A 64 6.15 5.53 9.06
N LEU A 65 5.50 5.17 7.95
CA LEU A 65 4.15 4.61 7.97
C LEU A 65 4.19 3.10 7.80
N ILE A 66 3.71 2.35 8.79
CA ILE A 66 3.54 0.91 8.72
C ILE A 66 2.06 0.60 8.41
N MET A 67 1.79 0.07 7.22
CA MET A 67 0.42 -0.12 6.72
C MET A 67 0.24 -1.47 6.02
N PRO A 68 0.08 -2.57 6.79
CA PRO A 68 -0.04 -3.91 6.24
C PRO A 68 -1.43 -4.19 5.65
N THR A 69 -1.48 -5.07 4.64
CA THR A 69 -2.72 -5.57 4.07
C THR A 69 -3.35 -6.60 5.01
N TRP A 70 -4.67 -6.60 5.18
CA TRP A 70 -5.35 -7.69 5.91
C TRP A 70 -5.17 -9.05 5.20
N ARG A 71 -5.46 -10.17 5.89
CA ARG A 71 -5.59 -11.49 5.27
C ARG A 71 -7.00 -12.03 5.41
N ALA A 72 -7.55 -12.62 4.35
CA ALA A 72 -8.92 -13.11 4.36
C ALA A 72 -9.11 -14.31 5.30
N ASN A 73 -8.08 -15.14 5.43
CA ASN A 73 -8.07 -16.35 6.24
C ASN A 73 -7.83 -16.10 7.74
N ILE A 74 -7.46 -14.90 8.19
CA ILE A 74 -7.20 -14.60 9.61
C ILE A 74 -8.29 -13.74 10.27
N VAL A 75 -9.23 -13.20 9.50
CA VAL A 75 -10.33 -12.38 10.02
C VAL A 75 -11.64 -13.17 10.01
N GLY A 76 -12.49 -12.95 11.01
CA GLY A 76 -13.81 -13.58 11.08
C GLY A 76 -14.78 -13.10 10.01
N SER A 77 -15.90 -13.81 9.89
CA SER A 77 -16.96 -13.52 8.92
C SER A 77 -17.62 -12.16 9.18
N ILE A 78 -18.16 -11.56 8.13
CA ILE A 78 -18.96 -10.35 8.24
C ILE A 78 -20.29 -10.72 8.89
N THR A 79 -20.62 -10.09 10.02
CA THR A 79 -21.94 -10.18 10.64
C THR A 79 -22.89 -9.16 10.00
N ASN A 80 -24.20 -9.30 10.25
CA ASN A 80 -25.26 -8.40 9.74
C ASN A 80 -25.05 -6.89 10.05
N SER A 81 -24.09 -6.53 10.89
CA SER A 81 -23.78 -5.17 11.32
C SER A 81 -22.53 -4.55 10.67
N SER A 82 -21.98 -5.17 9.61
CA SER A 82 -20.66 -4.81 9.03
C SER A 82 -19.47 -4.97 9.99
N LYS A 83 -19.70 -5.48 11.21
CA LYS A 83 -18.65 -5.88 12.15
C LYS A 83 -18.26 -7.34 11.90
N ARG A 84 -16.98 -7.67 12.11
CA ARG A 84 -16.47 -9.04 11.99
C ARG A 84 -16.35 -9.69 13.37
N ASP A 85 -16.66 -10.98 13.44
CA ASP A 85 -16.30 -11.78 14.62
C ASP A 85 -14.77 -11.88 14.76
N LEU A 86 -14.29 -12.04 15.99
CA LEU A 86 -12.88 -12.28 16.25
C LEU A 86 -12.55 -13.75 16.02
N LYS A 87 -11.52 -14.02 15.22
CA LYS A 87 -11.02 -15.37 15.01
C LYS A 87 -10.08 -15.76 16.14
N GLU A 88 -10.36 -16.88 16.82
CA GLU A 88 -9.63 -17.31 18.03
C GLU A 88 -8.14 -17.54 17.81
N ASN A 89 -7.72 -17.93 16.60
CA ASN A 89 -6.33 -18.26 16.28
C ASN A 89 -5.55 -17.11 15.60
N PHE A 90 -6.02 -15.86 15.69
CA PHE A 90 -5.35 -14.71 15.07
C PHE A 90 -3.86 -14.60 15.46
N LYS A 91 -3.52 -14.77 16.75
CA LYS A 91 -2.13 -14.71 17.24
C LYS A 91 -1.22 -15.82 16.71
N GLN A 92 -1.79 -16.92 16.24
CA GLN A 92 -1.03 -18.02 15.64
C GLN A 92 -0.73 -17.77 14.16
N SER A 93 -1.35 -16.75 13.55
CA SER A 93 -1.08 -16.42 12.15
C SER A 93 0.33 -15.86 11.97
N LYS A 94 0.95 -16.23 10.84
CA LYS A 94 2.24 -15.65 10.43
C LYS A 94 2.17 -14.12 10.32
N TYR A 95 1.01 -13.60 9.89
CA TYR A 95 0.70 -12.18 9.87
C TYR A 95 0.89 -11.51 11.24
N PHE A 96 0.21 -12.01 12.28
CA PHE A 96 0.34 -11.43 13.62
C PHE A 96 1.77 -11.55 14.12
N GLN A 97 2.36 -12.74 14.04
CA GLN A 97 3.71 -13.00 14.56
C GLN A 97 4.76 -12.05 13.95
N LYS A 98 4.76 -11.89 12.62
CA LYS A 98 5.74 -11.08 11.91
C LYS A 98 5.55 -9.58 12.12
N TRP A 99 4.31 -9.08 12.10
CA TRP A 99 4.05 -7.66 12.35
C TRP A 99 4.21 -7.29 13.84
N ASN A 100 3.77 -8.15 14.77
CA ASN A 100 3.97 -7.90 16.20
C ASN A 100 5.45 -7.95 16.58
N SER A 101 6.24 -8.85 15.97
CA SER A 101 7.71 -8.89 16.11
C SER A 101 8.33 -7.56 15.69
N LEU A 102 8.07 -7.10 14.46
CA LEU A 102 8.60 -5.84 13.96
C LEU A 102 8.21 -4.63 14.84
N LEU A 103 6.94 -4.53 15.25
CA LEU A 103 6.46 -3.43 16.10
C LEU A 103 7.08 -3.43 17.51
N ASN A 104 7.61 -4.57 17.97
CA ASN A 104 8.29 -4.72 19.26
C ASN A 104 9.81 -4.88 19.14
N ASN A 105 10.37 -4.67 17.95
CA ASN A 105 11.79 -4.86 17.70
C ASN A 105 12.60 -3.65 18.23
N ASP A 106 13.61 -3.91 19.07
CA ASP A 106 14.46 -2.87 19.65
C ASP A 106 15.33 -2.17 18.60
N ASP A 107 15.77 -2.87 17.55
CA ASP A 107 16.53 -2.25 16.46
C ASP A 107 15.68 -1.28 15.65
N LEU A 108 14.40 -1.59 15.41
CA LEU A 108 13.47 -0.64 14.78
C LEU A 108 13.36 0.65 15.61
N LYS A 109 13.24 0.51 16.93
CA LYS A 109 13.20 1.64 17.86
C LYS A 109 14.51 2.43 17.81
N ASN A 110 15.66 1.75 17.89
CA ASN A 110 16.99 2.36 17.86
C ASN A 110 17.23 3.13 16.55
N LEU A 111 16.84 2.57 15.40
CA LEU A 111 16.91 3.27 14.11
C LEU A 111 16.04 4.53 14.10
N CYS A 112 14.82 4.45 14.63
CA CYS A 112 13.93 5.61 14.70
C CYS A 112 14.51 6.72 15.60
N GLU A 113 15.08 6.37 16.75
CA GLU A 113 15.75 7.32 17.64
C GLU A 113 17.00 7.94 16.99
N LEU A 114 17.86 7.11 16.39
CA LEU A 114 19.10 7.52 15.75
C LEU A 114 18.87 8.53 14.61
N TYR A 115 17.92 8.26 13.72
CA TYR A 115 17.64 9.11 12.56
C TYR A 115 16.53 10.13 12.81
N SER A 116 15.96 10.16 14.02
CA SER A 116 14.87 11.05 14.46
C SER A 116 13.57 10.88 13.66
N TYR A 117 13.17 9.63 13.41
CA TYR A 117 11.90 9.27 12.77
C TYR A 117 10.87 8.82 13.80
N THR A 118 9.61 9.15 13.54
CA THR A 118 8.46 8.64 14.29
C THR A 118 7.76 7.54 13.50
N ILE A 119 7.08 6.62 14.20
CA ILE A 119 6.30 5.56 13.55
C ILE A 119 4.81 5.83 13.71
N VAL A 120 4.08 5.68 12.61
CA VAL A 120 2.62 5.54 12.61
C VAL A 120 2.24 4.16 12.09
N PHE A 121 1.53 3.38 12.91
CA PHE A 121 0.93 2.12 12.52
C PHE A 121 -0.53 2.34 12.12
N ASN A 122 -0.87 1.99 10.88
CA ASN A 122 -2.22 2.08 10.35
C ASN A 122 -2.66 0.71 9.79
N PRO A 123 -3.09 -0.22 10.64
CA PRO A 123 -3.58 -1.50 10.17
C PRO A 123 -4.86 -1.33 9.36
N HIS A 124 -5.06 -2.23 8.38
CA HIS A 124 -6.27 -2.24 7.58
C HIS A 124 -7.55 -2.28 8.45
N PRO A 125 -8.67 -1.65 8.05
CA PRO A 125 -9.91 -1.64 8.85
C PRO A 125 -10.42 -3.02 9.30
N ASN A 126 -10.22 -4.06 8.48
CA ASN A 126 -10.55 -5.45 8.85
C ASN A 126 -9.69 -6.02 10.00
N ILE A 127 -8.51 -5.44 10.28
CA ILE A 127 -7.60 -5.81 11.36
C ILE A 127 -7.83 -4.96 12.61
N MET A 128 -8.45 -3.79 12.49
CA MET A 128 -8.72 -2.91 13.64
C MET A 128 -9.43 -3.58 14.84
N PRO A 129 -10.41 -4.48 14.66
CA PRO A 129 -11.00 -5.22 15.80
C PRO A 129 -10.00 -6.06 16.60
N TYR A 130 -8.87 -6.43 15.99
CA TYR A 130 -7.80 -7.24 16.57
C TYR A 130 -6.66 -6.37 17.13
N LEU A 131 -6.76 -5.04 17.09
CA LEU A 131 -5.68 -4.15 17.52
C LEU A 131 -5.25 -4.39 18.97
N LYS A 132 -6.21 -4.73 19.84
CA LYS A 132 -5.98 -5.08 21.26
C LYS A 132 -5.10 -6.32 21.46
N GLU A 133 -4.93 -7.13 20.43
CA GLU A 133 -4.08 -8.33 20.48
C GLU A 133 -2.62 -8.01 20.22
N PHE A 134 -2.31 -6.85 19.64
CA PHE A 134 -0.95 -6.38 19.41
C PHE A 134 -0.38 -5.72 20.65
N ASP A 135 0.90 -5.98 20.91
CA ASP A 135 1.66 -5.34 21.98
C ASP A 135 2.25 -4.04 21.42
N ILE A 136 1.45 -2.97 21.35
CA ILE A 136 1.90 -1.71 20.75
C ILE A 136 2.67 -0.88 21.77
N LEU A 137 3.94 -0.63 21.49
CA LEU A 137 4.82 0.16 22.34
C LEU A 137 4.51 1.67 22.25
N PRO A 138 4.74 2.46 23.32
CA PRO A 138 4.36 3.87 23.37
C PRO A 138 4.97 4.78 22.29
N TYR A 139 6.10 4.39 21.71
CA TYR A 139 6.75 5.18 20.64
C TYR A 139 6.07 5.03 19.27
N ILE A 140 5.19 4.03 19.12
CA ILE A 140 4.41 3.79 17.91
C ILE A 140 3.03 4.42 18.08
N LYS A 141 2.71 5.38 17.20
CA LYS A 141 1.39 6.00 17.17
C LYS A 141 0.44 5.16 16.33
N ILE A 142 -0.78 4.98 16.82
CA ILE A 142 -1.85 4.39 15.99
C ILE A 142 -2.51 5.50 15.18
N ALA A 143 -2.65 5.29 13.87
CA ALA A 143 -3.29 6.25 12.99
C ALA A 143 -4.75 6.48 13.39
N ASN A 144 -5.14 7.75 13.44
CA ASN A 144 -6.51 8.15 13.68
C ASN A 144 -7.39 7.76 12.48
N GLN A 145 -8.41 6.93 12.70
CA GLN A 145 -9.27 6.42 11.64
C GLN A 145 -10.19 7.48 11.02
N ASN A 146 -10.30 8.65 11.64
CA ASN A 146 -11.03 9.80 11.10
C ASN A 146 -10.14 10.70 10.21
N GLU A 147 -8.83 10.46 10.18
CA GLU A 147 -7.91 11.24 9.35
C GLU A 147 -7.89 10.73 7.91
N SER A 148 -7.64 11.64 6.98
CA SER A 148 -7.49 11.31 5.56
C SER A 148 -6.23 10.46 5.34
N LEU A 149 -6.39 9.29 4.73
CA LEU A 149 -5.26 8.47 4.27
C LEU A 149 -4.31 9.27 3.37
N GLN A 150 -4.83 10.17 2.53
CA GLN A 150 -3.98 11.01 1.68
C GLN A 150 -3.07 11.93 2.51
N MET A 151 -3.60 12.52 3.60
CA MET A 151 -2.77 13.33 4.51
C MET A 151 -1.75 12.47 5.24
N LEU A 152 -2.11 11.23 5.60
CA LEU A 152 -1.17 10.30 6.21
C LEU A 152 -0.01 9.97 5.25
N PHE A 153 -0.28 9.77 3.95
CA PHE A 153 0.77 9.59 2.93
C PHE A 153 1.61 10.85 2.74
N CYS A 154 0.98 12.03 2.67
CA CYS A 154 1.67 13.31 2.58
C CYS A 154 2.61 13.56 3.78
N ASN A 155 2.20 13.15 4.98
CA ASN A 155 2.96 13.33 6.22
C ASN A 155 3.98 12.21 6.49
N SER A 156 4.13 11.24 5.59
CA SER A 156 5.11 10.14 5.75
C SER A 156 6.28 10.31 4.79
N SER A 157 7.49 9.97 5.22
CA SER A 157 8.70 9.99 4.39
C SER A 157 8.89 8.68 3.62
N LEU A 158 8.51 7.56 4.23
CA LEU A 158 8.50 6.23 3.62
C LEU A 158 7.34 5.40 4.15
N MET A 159 7.07 4.27 3.49
CA MET A 159 6.09 3.27 3.95
C MET A 159 6.72 1.89 4.09
N ILE A 160 6.32 1.16 5.12
CA ILE A 160 6.50 -0.29 5.23
C ILE A 160 5.13 -0.93 5.03
N THR A 161 5.01 -1.77 4.01
CA THR A 161 3.77 -2.49 3.67
C THR A 161 4.13 -3.86 3.10
N ASP A 162 3.17 -4.58 2.53
CA ASP A 162 3.37 -5.92 1.99
C ASP A 162 2.85 -6.03 0.55
N TYR A 163 1.54 -6.18 0.38
CA TYR A 163 0.88 -6.35 -0.91
C TYR A 163 -0.13 -5.23 -1.16
N SER A 164 -0.04 -4.11 -0.45
CA SER A 164 -1.04 -3.05 -0.57
C SER A 164 -0.88 -2.24 -1.85
N SER A 165 -1.99 -1.90 -2.50
CA SER A 165 -1.99 -0.96 -3.63
C SER A 165 -1.71 0.48 -3.20
N VAL A 166 -1.79 0.80 -1.91
CA VAL A 166 -1.48 2.16 -1.39
C VAL A 166 -0.01 2.54 -1.60
N ALA A 167 0.88 1.57 -1.87
CA ALA A 167 2.25 1.84 -2.28
C ALA A 167 2.32 2.69 -3.57
N PHE A 168 1.32 2.62 -4.45
CA PHE A 168 1.23 3.50 -5.62
C PHE A 168 1.00 4.96 -5.22
N GLU A 169 0.32 5.24 -4.12
CA GLU A 169 0.16 6.61 -3.62
C GLU A 169 1.49 7.16 -3.11
N MET A 170 2.28 6.34 -2.40
CA MET A 170 3.64 6.71 -1.98
C MET A 170 4.55 6.97 -3.18
N ALA A 171 4.52 6.10 -4.18
CA ALA A 171 5.25 6.30 -5.43
C ALA A 171 4.82 7.56 -6.18
N TYR A 172 3.52 7.85 -6.22
CA TYR A 172 3.02 9.09 -6.83
C TYR A 172 3.60 10.34 -6.13
N LEU A 173 3.83 10.25 -4.81
CA LEU A 173 4.48 11.28 -4.00
C LEU A 173 6.02 11.23 -3.99
N GLU A 174 6.63 10.32 -4.76
CA GLU A 174 8.08 10.11 -4.85
C GLU A 174 8.71 9.63 -3.53
N LYS A 175 7.96 8.83 -2.78
CA LYS A 175 8.37 8.27 -1.49
C LYS A 175 8.56 6.76 -1.59
N PRO A 176 9.66 6.21 -1.07
CA PRO A 176 9.98 4.80 -1.20
C PRO A 176 9.08 3.94 -0.32
N THR A 177 8.97 2.66 -0.70
CA THR A 177 8.23 1.65 0.05
C THR A 177 9.10 0.42 0.31
N VAL A 178 9.20 -0.03 1.55
CA VAL A 178 9.75 -1.34 1.89
C VAL A 178 8.61 -2.36 1.92
N TYR A 179 8.72 -3.41 1.11
CA TYR A 179 7.71 -4.46 1.02
C TYR A 179 8.14 -5.68 1.87
N TYR A 180 7.45 -5.91 2.98
CA TYR A 180 7.67 -7.05 3.86
C TYR A 180 6.75 -8.22 3.47
N GLN A 181 7.24 -9.13 2.63
CA GLN A 181 6.46 -10.17 1.95
C GLN A 181 6.75 -11.59 2.48
N PHE A 182 6.77 -11.75 3.80
CA PHE A 182 7.08 -13.00 4.48
C PHE A 182 6.11 -14.18 4.15
N ASP A 183 4.93 -13.93 3.59
CA ASP A 183 3.85 -14.92 3.37
C ASP A 183 3.34 -14.99 1.92
N LYS A 184 4.19 -14.68 0.92
CA LYS A 184 3.79 -14.53 -0.49
C LYS A 184 2.96 -15.69 -1.06
N GLU A 185 3.35 -16.93 -0.78
CA GLU A 185 2.62 -18.12 -1.26
C GLU A 185 1.23 -18.26 -0.61
N GLU A 186 1.14 -18.10 0.71
CA GLU A 186 -0.12 -18.15 1.45
C GLU A 186 -1.03 -16.98 1.04
N PHE A 187 -0.43 -15.82 0.79
CA PHE A 187 -1.12 -14.61 0.42
C PHE A 187 -1.91 -14.80 -0.90
N PHE A 188 -1.24 -15.19 -1.98
CA PHE A 188 -1.90 -15.31 -3.29
C PHE A 188 -2.78 -16.56 -3.43
N THR A 189 -2.67 -17.54 -2.52
CA THR A 189 -3.55 -18.72 -2.48
C THR A 189 -4.83 -18.48 -1.68
N SER A 190 -4.75 -17.70 -0.60
CA SER A 190 -5.85 -17.58 0.38
C SER A 190 -6.54 -16.21 0.39
N HIS A 191 -5.96 -15.20 -0.27
CA HIS A 191 -6.52 -13.84 -0.29
C HIS A 191 -7.53 -13.63 -1.43
N THR A 192 -8.24 -12.50 -1.39
CA THR A 192 -9.37 -12.21 -2.30
C THR A 192 -8.95 -11.82 -3.72
N TYR A 193 -7.69 -11.45 -3.94
CA TYR A 193 -7.17 -11.03 -5.24
C TYR A 193 -6.06 -11.95 -5.72
N GLN A 194 -5.97 -12.09 -7.04
CA GLN A 194 -5.00 -12.96 -7.69
C GLN A 194 -3.84 -12.13 -8.25
N LYS A 195 -2.69 -12.78 -8.46
CA LYS A 195 -1.52 -12.13 -9.08
C LYS A 195 -1.93 -11.50 -10.42
N GLY A 196 -1.74 -10.18 -10.52
CA GLY A 196 -2.04 -9.42 -11.73
C GLY A 196 -0.78 -9.12 -12.54
N TYR A 197 -0.78 -7.97 -13.23
CA TYR A 197 0.31 -7.55 -14.11
C TYR A 197 1.59 -7.13 -13.35
N PHE A 198 1.46 -6.72 -12.08
CA PHE A 198 2.55 -6.10 -11.34
C PHE A 198 3.52 -7.14 -10.78
N SER A 199 4.79 -7.03 -11.14
CA SER A 199 5.86 -7.86 -10.59
C SER A 199 6.66 -7.08 -9.55
N TYR A 200 6.56 -7.46 -8.28
CA TYR A 200 7.33 -6.82 -7.21
C TYR A 200 8.84 -6.83 -7.48
N GLU A 201 9.37 -7.91 -8.03
CA GLU A 201 10.79 -8.02 -8.40
C GLU A 201 11.26 -6.99 -9.44
N LYS A 202 10.35 -6.54 -10.32
CA LYS A 202 10.71 -5.68 -11.47
C LYS A 202 10.19 -4.25 -11.33
N ASN A 203 9.07 -4.09 -10.66
CA ASN A 203 8.26 -2.88 -10.70
C ASN A 203 8.05 -2.24 -9.32
N SER A 204 8.68 -2.77 -8.26
CA SER A 204 8.54 -2.22 -6.92
C SER A 204 9.05 -0.79 -6.82
N PHE A 205 8.50 -0.05 -5.86
CA PHE A 205 8.90 1.31 -5.51
C PHE A 205 9.89 1.35 -4.35
N GLY A 206 10.59 0.24 -4.13
CA GLY A 206 11.55 0.02 -3.06
C GLY A 206 11.79 -1.47 -2.80
N PRO A 207 12.62 -1.79 -1.80
CA PRO A 207 13.10 -3.15 -1.56
C PRO A 207 11.96 -4.11 -1.16
N VAL A 208 12.10 -5.36 -1.59
CA VAL A 208 11.16 -6.45 -1.31
C VAL A 208 11.91 -7.51 -0.51
N VAL A 209 11.51 -7.68 0.74
CA VAL A 209 12.20 -8.53 1.73
C VAL A 209 11.22 -9.49 2.37
N GLU A 210 11.71 -10.68 2.73
CA GLU A 210 10.89 -11.72 3.39
C GLU A 210 11.21 -11.86 4.88
N ASP A 211 12.38 -11.37 5.30
CA ASP A 211 12.90 -11.47 6.66
C ASP A 211 13.08 -10.11 7.35
N GLU A 212 12.92 -10.11 8.67
CA GLU A 212 12.94 -8.90 9.49
C GLU A 212 14.31 -8.23 9.52
N GLU A 213 15.38 -9.02 9.54
CA GLU A 213 16.76 -8.50 9.53
C GLU A 213 17.05 -7.69 8.26
N ASP A 214 16.63 -8.20 7.10
CA ASP A 214 16.82 -7.52 5.83
C ASP A 214 15.91 -6.29 5.71
N LEU A 215 14.70 -6.34 6.27
CA LEU A 215 13.84 -5.17 6.40
C LEU A 215 14.54 -4.05 7.17
N LEU A 216 15.16 -4.36 8.31
CA LEU A 216 15.85 -3.37 9.14
C LEU A 216 17.08 -2.79 8.45
N LYS A 217 17.85 -3.61 7.72
CA LYS A 217 19.00 -3.15 6.91
C LYS A 217 18.57 -2.19 5.80
N GLU A 218 17.53 -2.56 5.05
CA GLU A 218 16.99 -1.74 3.97
C GLU A 218 16.36 -0.45 4.50
N LEU A 219 15.67 -0.54 5.64
CA LEU A 219 15.15 0.63 6.35
C LEU A 219 16.28 1.57 6.75
N GLU A 220 17.34 1.06 7.39
CA GLU A 220 18.50 1.89 7.77
C GLU A 220 19.11 2.61 6.56
N SER A 221 19.33 1.91 5.45
CA SER A 221 19.85 2.51 4.21
C SER A 221 18.97 3.66 3.71
N LEU A 222 17.64 3.47 3.73
CA LEU A 222 16.69 4.52 3.38
C LEU A 222 16.74 5.70 4.36
N LEU A 223 16.83 5.45 5.67
CA LEU A 223 16.90 6.51 6.68
C LEU A 223 18.20 7.33 6.57
N GLN A 224 19.32 6.68 6.26
CA GLN A 224 20.61 7.35 6.01
C GLN A 224 20.57 8.28 4.80
N ASN A 225 19.75 7.96 3.79
CA ASN A 225 19.58 8.73 2.56
C ASN A 225 18.34 9.66 2.58
N ASP A 226 17.87 10.06 3.76
CA ASP A 226 16.69 10.92 3.93
C ASP A 226 15.43 10.40 3.20
N CYS A 227 15.26 9.07 3.12
CA CYS A 227 14.15 8.40 2.45
C CYS A 227 14.02 8.74 0.96
N LYS A 228 15.11 9.08 0.27
CA LYS A 228 15.06 9.31 -1.19
C LYS A 228 15.08 7.97 -1.92
N PRO A 229 14.16 7.72 -2.87
CA PRO A 229 14.26 6.56 -3.74
C PRO A 229 15.56 6.59 -4.54
N PHE A 230 16.17 5.42 -4.75
CA PHE A 230 17.44 5.27 -5.44
C PHE A 230 17.36 4.13 -6.48
N ASP A 231 18.35 4.08 -7.38
CA ASP A 231 18.52 3.07 -8.42
C ASP A 231 17.22 2.76 -9.21
N ILE A 232 16.96 1.46 -9.43
CA ILE A 232 15.80 0.96 -10.16
C ILE A 232 14.46 1.40 -9.55
N TYR A 233 14.41 1.67 -8.24
CA TYR A 233 13.17 2.11 -7.59
C TYR A 233 12.80 3.54 -8.00
N LYS A 234 13.80 4.42 -8.19
CA LYS A 234 13.57 5.77 -8.71
C LYS A 234 13.07 5.71 -10.15
N GLU A 235 13.70 4.88 -10.99
CA GLU A 235 13.27 4.68 -12.39
C GLU A 235 11.84 4.12 -12.48
N ASN A 236 11.49 3.15 -11.64
CA ASN A 236 10.15 2.61 -11.55
C ASN A 236 9.13 3.68 -11.15
N ILE A 237 9.43 4.50 -10.14
CA ILE A 237 8.57 5.61 -9.71
C ILE A 237 8.35 6.61 -10.86
N ASP A 238 9.42 7.00 -11.53
CA ASP A 238 9.39 8.01 -12.59
C ASP A 238 8.63 7.56 -13.84
N SER A 239 8.70 6.28 -14.15
CA SER A 239 8.08 5.70 -15.36
C SER A 239 6.65 5.18 -15.16
N THR A 240 6.19 5.01 -13.91
CA THR A 240 4.90 4.35 -13.62
C THR A 240 3.69 5.20 -14.00
N PHE A 241 3.74 6.51 -13.75
CA PHE A 241 2.59 7.39 -13.90
C PHE A 241 2.70 8.24 -15.15
N VAL A 242 1.69 8.14 -16.03
CA VAL A 242 1.64 8.95 -17.26
C VAL A 242 1.32 10.41 -16.95
N PHE A 243 0.53 10.66 -15.90
CA PHE A 243 0.12 11.99 -15.50
C PHE A 243 0.51 12.25 -14.05
N LYS A 244 1.38 13.24 -13.84
CA LYS A 244 1.71 13.83 -12.54
C LYS A 244 1.62 15.35 -12.61
N ASP A 245 0.50 15.86 -13.14
CA ASP A 245 0.34 17.26 -13.54
C ASP A 245 -0.73 18.04 -12.76
N SER A 246 -1.38 17.42 -11.77
CA SER A 246 -2.52 17.99 -11.03
C SER A 246 -3.72 18.35 -11.91
N ARG A 247 -3.92 17.64 -13.04
CA ARG A 247 -5.05 17.86 -13.96
C ARG A 247 -5.89 16.62 -14.17
N CYS A 248 -5.82 15.62 -13.28
CA CYS A 248 -6.61 14.40 -13.38
C CYS A 248 -8.13 14.71 -13.32
N CYS A 249 -8.57 15.60 -12.42
CA CYS A 249 -9.97 16.02 -12.32
C CYS A 249 -10.44 16.69 -13.62
N GLU A 250 -9.64 17.61 -14.17
CA GLU A 250 -9.95 18.31 -15.42
C GLU A 250 -10.08 17.30 -16.58
N ARG A 251 -9.15 16.34 -16.66
CA ARG A 251 -9.12 15.31 -17.70
C ARG A 251 -10.33 14.39 -17.62
N ILE A 252 -10.72 13.97 -16.41
CA ILE A 252 -11.93 13.15 -16.20
C ILE A 252 -13.18 13.96 -16.57
N TYR A 253 -13.28 15.21 -16.10
CA TYR A 253 -14.44 16.06 -16.34
C TYR A 253 -14.71 16.31 -17.83
N ARG A 254 -13.66 16.48 -18.65
CA ARG A 254 -13.79 16.69 -20.11
C ARG A 254 -14.37 15.49 -20.86
N ILE A 255 -14.47 14.33 -20.23
CA ILE A 255 -14.96 13.08 -20.86
C ILE A 255 -16.40 12.76 -20.44
N LEU A 256 -16.83 13.29 -19.28
CA LEU A 256 -18.21 13.18 -18.78
C LEU A 256 -19.15 14.07 -19.60
#